data_AF-A0A7V2Y302-F1
#
_entry.id   AF-A0A7V2Y302-F1
#
_cell.length_a   1.000
_cell.length_b   1.000
_cell.length_c   1.000
_cell.angle_alpha   90.00
_cell.angle_beta   90.00
_cell.angle_gamma   90.00
#
_symmetry.space_group_name_H-M   'P 1'
#
loop_
_entity.id
_entity.type
_entity.pdbx_description
1 polymer ?
#
loop_
_entity_poly.entity_id
_entity_poly.type
_entity_poly.pdbx_seq_one_letter_code
_entity_poly.pdbx_strand_id
1 'polypeptide(L)'
;MGILWTGGMAGGEPVIKTKAAARDPELAQTVRELEFRIARLSLLNQAFWELARERMNLTDADLEKKIAEVDLRDGVEDGVMTNGPLKCPRCGRISNSRHWKCLYCGLEFEKPIMG
;
A
#
# COMPACT_ATOMS: atom_id res chain seq x y z
N MET A 1 -28.92 68.88 -8.30
CA MET A 1 -27.56 68.74 -8.86
C MET A 1 -26.82 67.68 -8.05
N GLY A 2 -26.57 66.54 -8.67
CA GLY A 2 -26.11 65.32 -8.01
C GLY A 2 -24.69 65.42 -7.48
N ILE A 3 -24.49 64.88 -6.27
CA ILE A 3 -23.17 64.64 -5.69
C ILE A 3 -22.67 63.33 -6.30
N LEU A 4 -21.62 63.44 -7.10
CA LEU A 4 -20.88 62.31 -7.66
C LEU A 4 -20.22 61.50 -6.54
N TRP A 5 -20.59 60.23 -6.43
CA TRP A 5 -19.85 59.24 -5.67
C TRP A 5 -18.71 58.71 -6.55
N THR A 6 -17.47 59.09 -6.26
CA THR A 6 -16.27 58.44 -6.80
C THR A 6 -15.35 58.08 -5.65
N GLY A 7 -15.05 56.78 -5.51
CA GLY A 7 -14.01 56.31 -4.59
C GLY A 7 -14.34 54.98 -3.92
N GLY A 8 -14.43 53.91 -4.70
CA GLY A 8 -14.18 52.58 -4.15
C GLY A 8 -12.68 52.41 -3.91
N MET A 9 -12.29 51.91 -2.74
CA MET A 9 -11.11 51.07 -2.57
C MET A 9 -11.42 49.98 -1.55
N ALA A 10 -11.36 48.75 -2.06
CA ALA A 10 -11.68 47.51 -1.40
C ALA A 10 -10.74 47.25 -0.21
N GLY A 11 -11.32 46.82 0.90
CA GLY A 11 -10.57 46.15 1.96
C GLY A 11 -9.98 44.85 1.40
N GLY A 12 -8.67 44.86 1.16
CA GLY A 12 -7.93 43.66 0.83
C GLY A 12 -7.66 42.85 2.10
N GLU A 13 -8.46 41.82 2.34
CA GLU A 13 -8.08 40.74 3.24
C GLU A 13 -6.77 40.10 2.75
N PRO A 14 -5.78 39.84 3.63
CA PRO A 14 -4.61 39.09 3.24
C PRO A 14 -5.01 37.64 2.97
N VAL A 15 -5.16 37.30 1.68
CA VAL A 15 -5.31 35.92 1.24
C VAL A 15 -4.02 35.17 1.61
N ILE A 16 -4.08 34.40 2.69
CA ILE A 16 -3.05 33.42 3.02
C ILE A 16 -3.05 32.40 1.89
N LYS A 17 -2.10 32.56 0.95
CA LYS A 17 -1.80 31.56 -0.05
C LYS A 17 -1.18 30.38 0.67
N THR A 18 -2.00 29.43 1.13
CA THR A 18 -1.53 28.08 1.43
C THR A 18 -0.89 27.57 0.15
N LYS A 19 0.44 27.49 0.12
CA LYS A 19 1.16 26.74 -0.91
C LYS A 19 0.61 25.32 -0.84
N ALA A 20 -0.28 24.96 -1.77
CA ALA A 20 -0.63 23.58 -2.01
C ALA A 20 0.70 22.82 -2.09
N ALA A 21 0.87 21.82 -1.21
CA ALA A 21 2.10 21.07 -1.07
C ALA A 21 2.60 20.72 -2.47
N ALA A 22 3.69 21.36 -2.91
CA ALA A 22 4.25 21.12 -4.22
C ALA A 22 4.61 19.63 -4.24
N ARG A 23 3.91 18.87 -5.07
CA ARG A 23 4.14 17.44 -5.25
C ARG A 23 5.59 17.30 -5.68
N ASP A 24 6.44 16.78 -4.81
CA ASP A 24 7.86 16.65 -5.07
C ASP A 24 8.04 15.78 -6.34
N PRO A 25 8.53 16.36 -7.45
CA PRO A 25 8.65 15.63 -8.71
C PRO A 25 9.63 14.47 -8.60
N GLU A 26 10.61 14.55 -7.68
CA GLU A 26 11.58 13.50 -7.40
C GLU A 26 10.89 12.31 -6.72
N LEU A 27 10.09 12.57 -5.67
CA LEU A 27 9.30 11.54 -5.01
C LEU A 27 8.35 10.84 -5.99
N ALA A 28 7.69 11.59 -6.87
CA ALA A 28 6.80 11.02 -7.89
C ALA A 28 7.56 10.13 -8.89
N GLN A 29 8.81 10.47 -9.21
CA GLN A 29 9.67 9.64 -10.05
C GLN A 29 10.10 8.37 -9.32
N THR A 30 10.51 8.46 -8.06
CA THR A 30 10.88 7.30 -7.25
C THR A 30 9.73 6.31 -7.13
N VAL A 31 8.50 6.78 -6.89
CA VAL A 31 7.32 5.91 -6.80
C VAL A 31 7.10 5.16 -8.11
N ARG A 32 7.17 5.84 -9.27
CA ARG A 32 7.02 5.18 -10.58
C ARG A 32 8.09 4.12 -10.83
N GLU A 33 9.33 4.39 -10.44
CA GLU A 33 10.43 3.42 -10.55
C GLU A 33 10.18 2.20 -9.67
N LEU A 34 9.71 2.40 -8.43
CA LEU A 34 9.35 1.30 -7.53
C LEU A 34 8.18 0.48 -8.08
N GLU A 35 7.14 1.12 -8.60
CA GLU A 35 6.00 0.46 -9.24
C GLU A 35 6.46 -0.40 -10.43
N PHE A 36 7.35 0.13 -11.28
CA PHE A 36 7.92 -0.61 -12.39
C PHE A 36 8.73 -1.83 -11.91
N ARG A 37 9.58 -1.65 -10.89
CA ARG A 37 10.37 -2.74 -10.30
C ARG A 37 9.48 -3.82 -9.70
N ILE A 38 8.41 -3.45 -9.01
CA ILE A 38 7.43 -4.39 -8.44
C ILE A 38 6.69 -5.15 -9.53
N ALA A 39 6.25 -4.47 -10.60
CA ALA A 39 5.59 -5.11 -11.73
C ALA A 39 6.52 -6.13 -12.41
N ARG A 40 7.79 -5.76 -12.64
CA ARG A 40 8.81 -6.65 -13.20
C ARG A 40 9.08 -7.85 -12.29
N LEU A 41 9.20 -7.64 -10.99
CA LEU A 41 9.41 -8.72 -10.02
C LEU A 41 8.21 -9.68 -9.98
N SER A 42 7.00 -9.14 -10.03
CA SER A 42 5.76 -9.93 -10.04
C SER A 42 5.70 -10.83 -11.27
N LEU A 43 6.03 -10.30 -12.45
CA LEU A 43 6.08 -11.08 -13.69
C LEU A 43 7.12 -12.21 -13.62
N LEU A 44 8.33 -11.91 -13.11
CA LEU A 44 9.38 -12.92 -12.96
C LEU A 44 9.00 -14.00 -11.95
N ASN A 45 8.39 -13.63 -10.81
CA ASN A 45 7.92 -14.58 -9.81
C ASN A 45 6.80 -15.47 -10.36
N GLN A 46 5.90 -14.93 -11.17
CA GLN A 46 4.86 -15.72 -11.83
C GLN A 46 5.49 -16.74 -12.78
N ALA A 47 6.40 -16.31 -13.66
CA ALA A 47 7.08 -17.22 -14.59
C ALA A 47 7.89 -18.30 -13.84
N PHE A 48 8.54 -17.93 -12.74
CA PHE A 48 9.25 -18.87 -11.87
C PHE A 48 8.29 -19.90 -11.25
N TRP A 49 7.12 -19.46 -10.76
CA TRP A 49 6.12 -20.36 -10.19
C TRP A 49 5.56 -21.33 -11.22
N GLU A 50 5.23 -20.85 -12.42
CA GLU A 50 4.74 -21.70 -13.51
C GLU A 50 5.77 -22.78 -13.88
N LEU A 51 7.05 -22.40 -14.02
CA LEU A 51 8.14 -23.35 -14.26
C LEU A 51 8.29 -24.37 -13.12
N ALA A 52 8.24 -23.91 -11.86
CA ALA A 52 8.35 -24.80 -10.70
C ALA A 52 7.18 -25.79 -10.63
N ARG A 53 5.96 -25.31 -10.86
CA ARG A 53 4.73 -26.12 -10.89
C ARG A 53 4.81 -27.21 -11.95
N GLU A 54 5.20 -26.86 -13.17
CA GLU A 54 5.30 -27.80 -14.30
C GLU A 54 6.39 -28.86 -14.10
N ARG A 55 7.54 -28.47 -13.54
CA ARG A 55 8.71 -29.36 -13.42
C ARG A 55 8.68 -30.22 -12.16
N MET A 56 8.05 -29.75 -11.09
CA MET A 56 8.11 -30.39 -9.77
C MET A 56 6.76 -30.94 -9.31
N ASN A 57 5.71 -30.83 -10.15
CA ASN A 57 4.35 -31.27 -9.83
C ASN A 57 3.84 -30.69 -8.50
N LEU A 58 4.21 -29.44 -8.22
CA LEU A 58 3.77 -28.71 -7.03
C LEU A 58 2.34 -28.20 -7.23
N THR A 59 1.61 -28.02 -6.14
CA THR A 59 0.28 -27.42 -6.16
C THR A 59 0.30 -26.02 -5.57
N ASP A 60 -0.73 -25.22 -5.84
CA ASP A 60 -0.87 -23.90 -5.20
C ASP A 60 -1.00 -24.03 -3.67
N ALA A 61 -1.53 -25.15 -3.16
CA ALA A 61 -1.59 -25.44 -1.73
C ALA A 61 -0.20 -25.66 -1.11
N ASP A 62 0.74 -26.27 -1.85
CA ASP A 62 2.12 -26.44 -1.40
C ASP A 62 2.83 -25.09 -1.30
N LEU A 63 2.57 -24.20 -2.26
CA LEU A 63 3.09 -22.83 -2.23
C LEU A 63 2.54 -22.06 -1.02
N GLU A 64 1.23 -22.11 -0.78
CA GLU A 64 0.61 -21.44 0.37
C GLU A 64 1.17 -21.95 1.70
N LYS A 65 1.33 -23.27 1.83
CA LYS A 65 1.98 -23.87 3.00
C LYS A 65 3.42 -23.38 3.14
N LYS A 66 4.17 -23.30 2.04
CA LYS A 66 5.55 -22.84 2.07
C LYS A 66 5.67 -21.37 2.44
N ILE A 67 4.75 -20.52 1.97
CA ILE A 67 4.68 -19.11 2.36
C ILE A 67 4.45 -18.98 3.87
N ALA A 68 3.51 -19.74 4.43
CA ALA A 68 3.29 -19.75 5.88
C ALA A 68 4.54 -20.22 6.65
N GLU A 69 5.23 -21.27 6.18
CA GLU A 69 6.50 -21.71 6.78
C GLU A 69 7.60 -20.66 6.66
N VAL A 70 7.69 -19.90 5.57
CA VAL A 70 8.66 -18.80 5.41
C VAL A 70 8.32 -17.65 6.38
N ASP A 71 7.07 -17.21 6.43
CA ASP A 71 6.61 -16.13 7.33
C ASP A 71 6.88 -16.47 8.80
N LEU A 72 6.63 -17.71 9.21
CA LEU A 72 6.96 -18.21 10.56
C LEU A 72 8.47 -18.27 10.82
N ARG A 73 9.29 -18.50 9.79
CA ARG A 73 10.77 -18.56 9.91
C ARG A 73 11.42 -17.18 9.89
N ASP A 74 10.80 -16.19 9.26
CA ASP A 74 11.21 -14.79 9.31
C ASP A 74 10.96 -14.17 10.71
N GLY A 75 10.43 -14.95 11.65
CA GLY A 75 10.15 -14.62 13.04
C GLY A 75 11.27 -14.90 14.07
N VAL A 76 12.56 -14.78 13.71
CA VAL A 76 13.71 -14.81 14.66
C VAL A 76 14.75 -13.79 14.14
N GLU A 77 15.18 -12.71 14.81
CA GLU A 77 15.53 -12.53 16.24
C GLU A 77 15.21 -11.11 16.79
N ASP A 78 14.34 -10.30 16.17
CA ASP A 78 14.10 -8.90 16.62
C ASP A 78 12.83 -8.73 17.48
N GLY A 79 12.77 -9.44 18.60
CA GLY A 79 12.13 -9.02 19.87
C GLY A 79 10.67 -8.50 19.94
N VAL A 80 9.90 -8.42 18.85
CA VAL A 80 8.54 -7.88 18.88
C VAL A 80 7.62 -8.68 17.95
N MET A 81 7.00 -9.71 18.52
CA MET A 81 5.83 -10.37 17.95
C MET A 81 4.57 -9.82 18.60
N THR A 82 3.80 -9.04 17.87
CA THR A 82 2.35 -9.00 18.06
C THR A 82 1.74 -8.67 16.72
N ASN A 83 1.02 -9.61 16.12
CA ASN A 83 -0.37 -9.45 15.66
C ASN A 83 -0.83 -10.83 15.10
N GLY A 84 -1.98 -11.34 15.55
CA GLY A 84 -2.51 -12.65 15.15
C GLY A 84 -2.96 -12.71 13.67
N PRO A 85 -3.22 -13.91 13.11
CA PRO A 85 -3.63 -14.05 11.71
C PRO A 85 -4.98 -13.35 11.46
N LEU A 86 -5.01 -12.40 10.51
CA LEU A 86 -6.23 -11.67 10.19
C LEU A 86 -6.82 -12.18 8.86
N LYS A 87 -8.07 -12.67 8.91
CA LYS A 87 -8.75 -13.19 7.73
C LYS A 87 -9.32 -12.04 6.90
N CYS A 88 -8.91 -11.94 5.63
CA CYS A 88 -9.43 -10.91 4.74
C CYS A 88 -10.95 -11.10 4.53
N PRO A 89 -11.78 -10.06 4.74
CA PRO A 89 -13.23 -10.16 4.59
C PRO A 89 -13.69 -10.33 3.14
N ARG A 90 -12.83 -10.03 2.15
CA ARG A 90 -13.17 -10.12 0.72
C ARG A 90 -12.74 -11.43 0.07
N CYS A 91 -11.50 -11.88 0.28
CA CYS A 91 -11.01 -13.11 -0.36
C CYS A 91 -10.96 -14.31 0.59
N GLY A 92 -11.23 -14.10 1.89
CA GLY A 92 -11.24 -15.17 2.90
C GLY A 92 -9.85 -15.73 3.24
N ARG A 93 -8.78 -15.26 2.58
CA ARG A 93 -7.41 -15.71 2.84
C ARG A 93 -6.83 -15.05 4.09
N ILE A 94 -5.97 -15.76 4.78
CA ILE A 94 -5.25 -15.27 5.95
C ILE A 94 -4.20 -14.27 5.48
N SER A 95 -4.26 -13.05 5.99
CA SER A 95 -3.32 -11.97 5.73
C SER A 95 -2.51 -11.70 6.99
N ASN A 96 -1.22 -11.41 6.82
CA ASN A 96 -0.38 -10.96 7.91
C ASN A 96 -0.93 -9.63 8.44
N SER A 97 -1.21 -9.59 9.74
CA SER A 97 -1.85 -8.48 10.46
C SER A 97 -0.92 -7.30 10.74
N ARG A 98 0.35 -7.37 10.32
CA ARG A 98 1.22 -6.19 10.23
C ARG A 98 0.80 -5.25 9.10
N HIS A 99 0.15 -5.76 8.05
CA HIS A 99 -0.31 -4.96 6.92
C HIS A 99 -1.82 -4.75 6.96
N TRP A 100 -2.23 -3.50 6.83
CA TRP A 100 -3.63 -3.08 6.65
C TRP A 100 -4.15 -3.37 5.24
N LYS A 101 -3.35 -4.03 4.39
CA LYS A 101 -3.66 -4.38 3.01
C LYS A 101 -3.53 -5.87 2.80
N CYS A 102 -4.56 -6.49 2.23
CA CYS A 102 -4.52 -7.88 1.84
C CYS A 102 -3.49 -8.09 0.71
N LEU A 103 -2.52 -8.96 0.95
CA LEU A 103 -1.48 -9.31 -0.03
C LEU A 103 -2.04 -9.98 -1.30
N TYR A 104 -3.24 -10.56 -1.23
CA TYR A 104 -3.82 -11.31 -2.33
C TYR A 104 -4.80 -10.49 -3.17
N CYS A 105 -5.75 -9.82 -2.53
CA CYS A 105 -6.80 -9.07 -3.25
C CYS A 105 -6.60 -7.55 -3.20
N GLY A 106 -5.54 -7.07 -2.53
CA GLY A 106 -5.23 -5.65 -2.41
C GLY A 106 -6.20 -4.85 -1.55
N LEU A 107 -7.17 -5.50 -0.88
CA LEU A 107 -8.14 -4.81 -0.05
C LEU A 107 -7.47 -4.21 1.18
N GLU A 108 -7.67 -2.92 1.39
CA GLU A 108 -7.27 -2.22 2.58
C GLU A 108 -8.37 -2.34 3.64
N PHE A 109 -8.04 -2.87 4.82
CA PHE A 109 -8.97 -3.02 5.95
C PHE A 109 -8.31 -2.55 7.25
N GLU A 110 -9.08 -1.83 8.08
CA GLU A 110 -8.65 -1.41 9.40
C GLU A 110 -8.59 -2.59 10.35
N LYS A 111 -7.57 -2.61 11.21
CA LYS A 111 -7.48 -3.59 12.31
C LYS A 111 -8.72 -3.44 13.19
N PRO A 112 -9.37 -4.54 13.64
CA PRO A 112 -10.21 -4.44 14.82
C PRO A 112 -9.29 -3.99 15.96
N ILE A 113 -9.56 -2.81 16.50
CA ILE A 113 -9.04 -2.33 17.78
C ILE A 113 -9.48 -3.35 18.83
N MET A 114 -8.66 -4.37 19.07
CA MET A 114 -8.79 -5.24 20.24
C MET A 114 -7.92 -4.63 21.33
N GLY A 115 -8.58 -4.09 22.35
CA GLY A 115 -7.98 -3.75 23.63
C GLY A 115 -7.65 -4.99 24.44
#